data_AF-A0A561WAV7-F1
#
_entry.id   AF-A0A561WAV7-F1
#
_cell.length_a   1.000
_cell.length_b   1.000
_cell.length_c   1.000
_cell.angle_alpha   90.00
_cell.angle_beta   90.00
_cell.angle_gamma   90.00
#
_symmetry.space_group_name_H-M   'P 1'
#
loop_
_entity.id
_entity.type
_entity.pdbx_description
1 polymer ?
#
loop_
_entity_poly.entity_id
_entity_poly.type
_entity_poly.pdbx_seq_one_letter_code
_entity_poly.pdbx_strand_id
1 'polypeptide(L)'
;MADRPSPDELASIAIQLVSRVRDEKSEANGAWLREVLPDPEDRFRLCFVLAAAIPDDRPWLTLTAWTVPREHPVDVDREALDEGPALRPATASAPWGRGPMPVEPCGTPAAARRHRRKNEDLCDPCIQAERDQARPSNRAERNAA
;
A
#
# COMPACT_ATOMS: atom_id res chain seq x y z
N MET A 1 -6.77 29.70 -34.56
CA MET A 1 -6.19 28.86 -33.50
C MET A 1 -7.33 27.98 -33.00
N ALA A 2 -7.14 26.66 -32.98
CA ALA A 2 -8.11 25.80 -32.33
C ALA A 2 -8.24 26.23 -30.86
N ASP A 3 -9.43 26.09 -30.29
CA ASP A 3 -9.61 26.36 -28.87
C ASP A 3 -8.76 25.37 -28.07
N ARG A 4 -8.10 25.88 -27.03
CA ARG A 4 -7.18 25.07 -26.23
C ARG A 4 -8.01 24.13 -25.35
N PRO A 5 -7.70 22.82 -25.30
CA PRO A 5 -8.44 21.89 -24.46
C PRO A 5 -8.32 22.26 -22.98
N SER A 6 -9.47 22.22 -22.32
CA SER A 6 -9.63 22.37 -20.88
C SER A 6 -8.97 21.20 -20.11
N PRO A 7 -8.71 21.37 -18.80
CA PRO A 7 -8.22 20.27 -17.96
C PRO A 7 -9.12 19.02 -17.99
N ASP A 8 -10.44 19.18 -18.01
CA ASP A 8 -11.40 18.06 -18.01
C ASP A 8 -11.38 17.31 -19.35
N GLU A 9 -11.21 18.01 -20.47
CA GLU A 9 -11.00 17.39 -21.78
C GLU A 9 -9.69 16.61 -21.83
N LEU A 10 -8.60 17.19 -21.30
CA LEU A 10 -7.32 16.48 -21.19
C LEU A 10 -7.42 15.23 -20.30
N ALA A 11 -8.15 15.30 -19.19
CA ALA A 11 -8.42 14.14 -18.33
C ALA A 11 -9.22 13.05 -19.07
N SER A 12 -10.22 13.45 -19.85
CA SER A 12 -11.02 12.53 -20.67
C SER A 12 -10.16 11.85 -21.76
N ILE A 13 -9.26 12.61 -22.40
CA ILE A 13 -8.30 12.08 -23.37
C ILE A 13 -7.30 11.13 -22.70
N ALA A 14 -6.83 11.45 -21.49
CA ALA A 14 -5.94 10.59 -20.72
C ALA A 14 -6.55 9.21 -20.43
N ILE A 15 -7.83 9.17 -20.00
CA ILE A 15 -8.55 7.91 -19.75
C ILE A 15 -8.67 7.06 -21.03
N GLN A 16 -8.98 7.71 -22.15
CA GLN A 16 -9.03 7.03 -23.45
C GLN A 16 -7.66 6.51 -23.85
N LEU A 17 -6.59 7.30 -23.71
CA LEU A 17 -5.23 6.89 -24.03
C LEU A 17 -4.80 5.68 -23.21
N VAL A 18 -5.09 5.64 -21.91
CA VAL A 18 -4.78 4.49 -21.04
C VAL A 18 -5.48 3.21 -21.55
N SER A 19 -6.76 3.31 -21.92
CA SER A 19 -7.51 2.19 -22.47
C SER A 19 -6.91 1.71 -23.80
N ARG A 20 -6.55 2.64 -24.69
CA ARG A 20 -5.93 2.33 -25.97
C ARG A 20 -4.53 1.76 -25.85
N VAL A 21 -3.71 2.21 -24.90
CA VAL A 21 -2.37 1.64 -24.66
C VAL A 21 -2.45 0.17 -24.27
N ARG A 22 -3.52 -0.24 -23.59
CA ARG A 22 -3.77 -1.64 -23.26
C ARG A 22 -4.18 -2.48 -24.48
N ASP A 23 -5.01 -1.91 -25.37
CA ASP A 23 -5.74 -2.66 -26.38
C ASP A 23 -5.16 -2.53 -27.81
N GLU A 24 -4.34 -1.50 -28.07
CA GLU A 24 -3.90 -1.10 -29.42
C GLU A 24 -2.36 -1.00 -29.53
N LYS A 25 -1.85 -1.04 -30.76
CA LYS A 25 -0.41 -0.87 -31.05
C LYS A 25 0.04 0.58 -30.84
N SER A 26 1.32 0.76 -30.49
CA SER A 26 1.92 2.06 -30.21
C SER A 26 1.83 3.03 -31.40
N GLU A 27 1.97 2.55 -32.64
CA GLU A 27 1.87 3.39 -33.84
C GLU A 27 0.46 3.93 -34.05
N ALA A 28 -0.57 3.09 -33.82
CA ALA A 28 -1.97 3.47 -33.90
C ALA A 28 -2.33 4.51 -32.83
N ASN A 29 -1.80 4.34 -31.63
CA ASN A 29 -1.97 5.30 -30.53
C ASN A 29 -1.30 6.63 -30.81
N GLY A 30 -0.09 6.62 -31.39
CA GLY A 30 0.59 7.84 -31.81
C GLY A 30 -0.14 8.58 -32.94
N ALA A 31 -0.73 7.86 -33.89
CA ALA A 31 -1.55 8.47 -34.95
C ALA A 31 -2.82 9.12 -34.38
N TRP A 32 -3.58 8.37 -33.56
CA TRP A 32 -4.77 8.87 -32.88
C TRP A 32 -4.48 10.09 -32.01
N LEU A 33 -3.39 10.08 -31.25
CA LEU A 33 -3.05 11.21 -30.38
C LEU A 33 -2.73 12.49 -31.17
N ARG A 34 -2.08 12.37 -32.34
CA ARG A 34 -1.84 13.51 -33.24
C ARG A 34 -3.12 14.04 -33.89
N GLU A 35 -4.13 13.19 -34.05
CA GLU A 35 -5.43 13.60 -34.58
C GLU A 35 -6.26 14.34 -33.51
N VAL A 36 -6.36 13.78 -32.30
CA VAL A 36 -7.14 14.36 -31.20
C VAL A 36 -6.47 15.58 -30.58
N LEU A 37 -5.14 15.56 -30.46
CA LEU A 37 -4.33 16.67 -29.95
C LEU A 37 -3.28 17.06 -31.00
N PRO A 38 -3.65 17.83 -32.04
CA PRO A 38 -2.73 18.21 -33.11
C PRO A 38 -1.60 19.13 -32.62
N ASP A 39 -1.84 19.94 -31.59
CA ASP A 39 -0.83 20.82 -31.00
C ASP A 39 0.17 20.03 -30.13
N PRO A 40 1.50 20.10 -30.40
CA PRO A 40 2.53 19.53 -29.52
C PRO A 40 2.48 20.04 -28.08
N GLU A 41 2.08 21.29 -27.85
CA GLU A 41 2.01 21.86 -26.50
C GLU A 41 0.92 21.19 -25.67
N ASP A 42 -0.24 20.88 -26.26
CA ASP A 42 -1.30 20.17 -25.55
C ASP A 42 -0.94 18.71 -25.29
N ARG A 43 -0.19 18.06 -26.20
CA ARG A 43 0.40 16.74 -25.92
C ARG A 43 1.40 16.78 -24.76
N PHE A 44 2.16 17.86 -24.62
CA PHE A 44 3.04 18.06 -23.47
C PHE A 44 2.25 18.30 -22.18
N ARG A 45 1.16 19.08 -22.22
CA ARG A 45 0.24 19.26 -21.08
C ARG A 45 -0.42 17.96 -20.63
N LEU A 46 -0.77 17.07 -21.57
CA LEU A 46 -1.31 15.75 -21.28
C LEU A 46 -0.36 14.91 -20.39
N CYS A 47 0.96 15.04 -20.56
CA CYS A 47 1.93 14.35 -19.71
C CYS A 47 1.78 14.71 -18.22
N PHE A 48 1.46 15.97 -17.89
CA PHE A 48 1.23 16.39 -16.51
C PHE A 48 -0.09 15.84 -15.94
N VAL A 49 -1.14 15.76 -16.77
CA VAL A 49 -2.41 15.14 -16.37
C VAL A 49 -2.21 13.65 -16.08
N LEU A 50 -1.48 12.94 -16.94
CA LEU A 50 -1.12 11.55 -16.72
C LEU A 50 -0.28 11.36 -15.45
N ALA A 51 0.73 12.22 -15.23
CA ALA A 51 1.55 12.15 -14.03
C ALA A 51 0.75 12.41 -12.74
N ALA A 52 -0.19 13.36 -12.77
CA ALA A 52 -1.08 13.66 -11.64
C ALA A 52 -2.07 12.54 -11.34
N ALA A 53 -2.34 11.66 -12.31
CA ALA A 53 -3.21 10.49 -12.13
C ALA A 53 -2.49 9.27 -11.53
N ILE A 54 -1.16 9.32 -11.36
CA ILE A 54 -0.39 8.23 -10.77
C ILE A 54 -0.58 8.26 -9.24
N PRO A 55 -1.01 7.15 -8.60
CA PRO A 55 -1.07 7.07 -7.15
C PRO A 55 0.32 7.28 -6.53
N ASP A 56 0.47 8.25 -5.64
CA ASP A 56 1.71 8.59 -4.94
C ASP A 56 1.91 7.78 -3.64
N ASP A 57 0.90 7.02 -3.24
CA ASP A 57 0.87 6.14 -2.09
C ASP A 57 1.42 4.73 -2.39
N ARG A 58 1.78 4.44 -3.65
CA ARG A 58 2.28 3.14 -4.08
C ARG A 58 3.76 3.15 -4.47
N PRO A 59 4.52 2.09 -4.15
CA PRO A 59 5.89 1.95 -4.61
C PRO A 59 5.96 1.86 -6.13
N TRP A 60 6.97 2.52 -6.72
CA TRP A 60 7.20 2.50 -8.16
C TRP A 60 7.20 1.08 -8.77
N LEU A 61 7.86 0.13 -8.08
CA LEU A 61 7.92 -1.27 -8.51
C LEU A 61 6.54 -1.91 -8.68
N THR A 62 5.56 -1.53 -7.85
CA THR A 62 4.17 -2.01 -7.97
C THR A 62 3.48 -1.42 -9.20
N LEU A 63 3.69 -0.12 -9.44
CA LEU A 63 3.11 0.59 -10.58
C LEU A 63 3.67 0.12 -11.93
N THR A 64 4.92 -0.37 -11.94
CA THR A 64 5.61 -0.86 -13.16
C THR A 64 5.66 -2.38 -13.26
N ALA A 65 5.02 -3.14 -12.37
CA ALA A 65 5.10 -4.60 -12.40
C ALA A 65 4.61 -5.21 -13.74
N TRP A 66 3.73 -4.51 -14.45
CA TRP A 66 3.23 -4.92 -15.77
C TRP A 66 4.24 -4.80 -16.91
N THR A 67 5.32 -4.03 -16.74
CA THR A 67 6.34 -3.87 -17.80
C THR A 67 7.33 -5.03 -17.84
N VAL A 68 7.32 -5.89 -16.82
CA VAL A 68 8.18 -7.07 -16.78
C VAL A 68 7.43 -8.21 -17.47
N PRO A 69 7.96 -8.79 -18.58
CA PRO A 69 7.35 -9.93 -19.23
C PRO A 69 7.08 -11.05 -18.23
N ARG A 70 5.84 -11.56 -18.18
CA ARG A 70 5.42 -12.70 -17.34
C ARG A 70 5.95 -14.03 -17.89
N GLU A 71 7.22 -14.09 -18.23
CA GLU A 71 7.86 -15.29 -18.78
C GLU A 71 8.06 -16.38 -17.73
N HIS A 72 7.80 -16.06 -16.46
CA HIS A 72 7.65 -17.03 -15.40
C HIS A 72 6.27 -16.88 -14.73
N PRO A 73 5.43 -17.93 -14.72
CA PRO A 73 4.43 -18.08 -13.67
C PRO A 73 5.22 -18.32 -12.39
N VAL A 74 5.67 -17.24 -11.76
CA VAL A 74 5.81 -17.29 -10.31
C VAL A 74 4.40 -17.55 -9.82
N ASP A 75 4.18 -18.69 -9.19
CA ASP A 75 3.10 -18.87 -8.22
C ASP A 75 3.36 -17.85 -7.11
N VAL A 76 3.11 -16.57 -7.41
CA VAL A 76 2.88 -15.57 -6.39
C VAL A 76 1.54 -15.94 -5.82
N ASP A 77 1.58 -16.74 -4.74
CA ASP A 77 0.42 -17.00 -3.90
C ASP A 77 -0.37 -15.70 -3.81
N ARG A 78 -1.59 -15.72 -4.36
CA ARG A 78 -2.41 -14.50 -4.43
C ARG A 78 -2.73 -13.98 -3.02
N GLU A 79 -2.63 -14.84 -2.01
CA GLU A 79 -2.68 -14.51 -0.57
C GLU A 79 -1.40 -13.82 -0.07
N ALA A 80 -0.23 -14.06 -0.66
CA ALA A 80 1.03 -13.38 -0.30
C ALA A 80 1.14 -11.95 -0.86
N LEU A 81 0.24 -11.54 -1.78
CA LEU A 81 0.15 -10.16 -2.27
C LEU A 81 -0.77 -9.27 -1.42
N ASP A 82 -1.59 -9.87 -0.55
CA ASP A 82 -2.36 -9.14 0.48
C ASP A 82 -1.52 -8.92 1.77
N GLU A 83 -0.48 -9.74 1.97
CA GLU A 83 0.51 -9.58 3.04
C GLU A 83 1.96 -9.37 2.52
N GLY A 84 2.11 -8.80 1.32
CA GLY A 84 3.40 -8.22 0.94
C GLY A 84 3.77 -7.18 2.01
N PRO A 85 5.00 -7.16 2.54
CA PRO A 85 5.34 -6.36 3.72
C PRO A 85 4.90 -4.94 3.43
N ALA A 86 3.90 -4.46 4.17
CA ALA A 86 3.32 -3.15 3.99
C ALA A 86 4.49 -2.16 3.87
N LEU A 87 4.74 -1.67 2.66
CA LEU A 87 5.66 -0.58 2.44
C LEU A 87 5.00 0.61 3.10
N ARG A 88 5.36 0.79 4.38
CA ARG A 88 4.79 1.78 5.28
C ARG A 88 4.83 3.13 4.55
N PRO A 89 3.74 3.91 4.55
CA PRO A 89 3.70 5.19 3.86
C PRO A 89 4.88 6.05 4.34
N ALA A 90 5.65 6.59 3.39
CA ALA A 90 6.84 7.41 3.63
C ALA A 90 6.52 8.79 4.22
N THR A 91 5.29 9.02 4.68
CA THR A 91 4.79 10.29 5.22
C THR A 91 4.53 10.22 6.72
N ALA A 92 5.42 9.55 7.45
CA ALA A 92 5.76 9.91 8.82
C ALA A 92 7.05 9.17 9.18
N SER A 93 8.18 9.83 8.96
CA SER A 93 9.41 9.52 9.69
C SER A 93 9.17 9.79 11.17
N ALA A 94 8.39 8.94 11.84
CA ALA A 94 8.50 8.77 13.27
C ALA A 94 9.97 8.39 13.54
N PRO A 95 10.62 8.98 14.56
CA PRO A 95 12.03 8.76 14.83
C PRO A 95 12.21 7.31 15.33
N TRP A 96 12.36 6.36 14.40
CA TRP A 96 12.64 4.96 14.70
C TRP A 96 14.13 4.81 15.01
N GLY A 97 14.54 5.41 16.12
CA GLY A 97 15.78 5.14 16.85
C GLY A 97 15.53 4.35 18.13
N ARG A 98 14.35 3.75 18.32
CA ARG A 98 14.17 2.77 19.41
C ARG A 98 14.78 1.47 18.96
N GLY A 99 16.03 1.26 19.38
CA GLY A 99 16.68 -0.05 19.37
C GLY A 99 15.81 -1.11 20.06
N PRO A 100 16.25 -2.38 20.06
CA PRO A 100 15.51 -3.47 20.67
C PRO A 100 15.04 -3.07 22.06
N MET A 101 13.72 -3.00 22.26
CA MET A 101 13.15 -2.68 23.56
C MET A 101 13.69 -3.71 24.56
N PRO A 102 14.21 -3.27 25.73
CA PRO A 102 14.62 -4.19 26.78
C PRO A 102 13.51 -5.19 27.03
N VAL A 103 13.83 -6.48 26.97
CA VAL A 103 12.83 -7.52 27.15
C VAL A 103 12.32 -7.46 28.58
N GLU A 104 11.01 -7.30 28.75
CA GLU A 104 10.39 -7.33 30.06
C GLU A 104 10.69 -8.67 30.78
N PRO A 105 10.85 -8.64 32.11
CA PRO A 105 11.01 -9.85 32.91
C PRO A 105 9.77 -10.75 32.79
N CYS A 106 9.93 -12.05 33.07
CA CYS A 106 8.80 -12.97 33.16
C CYS A 106 7.81 -12.53 34.25
N GLY A 107 6.54 -12.89 34.10
CA GLY A 107 5.46 -12.46 35.00
C GLY A 107 4.63 -11.28 34.49
N THR A 108 4.84 -10.84 33.24
CA THR A 108 3.95 -9.87 32.57
C THR A 108 3.14 -10.55 31.46
N PRO A 109 1.97 -10.00 31.09
CA PRO A 109 1.23 -10.49 29.92
C PRO A 109 2.03 -10.40 28.61
N ALA A 110 2.95 -9.44 28.50
CA ALA A 110 3.85 -9.35 27.34
C ALA A 110 4.83 -10.52 27.29
N ALA A 111 5.39 -10.92 28.43
CA ALA A 111 6.25 -12.10 28.52
C ALA A 111 5.49 -13.41 28.21
N ALA A 112 4.25 -13.56 28.65
CA ALA A 112 3.41 -14.73 28.32
C ALA A 112 3.16 -14.86 26.80
N ARG A 113 2.84 -13.74 26.12
CA ARG A 113 2.71 -13.70 24.65
C ARG A 113 4.02 -14.07 23.93
N ARG A 114 5.17 -13.71 24.50
CA ARG A 114 6.48 -14.05 23.95
C ARG A 114 6.74 -15.56 23.99
N HIS A 115 6.40 -16.24 25.08
CA HIS A 115 6.50 -17.71 25.17
C HIS A 115 5.67 -18.39 24.09
N ARG A 116 4.40 -17.99 23.92
CA ARG A 116 3.52 -18.55 22.88
C ARG A 116 4.06 -18.37 21.47
N ARG A 117 4.58 -17.18 21.14
CA ARG A 117 5.16 -16.91 19.81
C ARG A 117 6.36 -17.82 19.52
N LYS A 118 7.10 -18.22 20.55
CA LYS A 118 8.25 -19.11 20.45
C LYS A 118 7.90 -20.60 20.61
N ASN A 119 6.63 -20.93 20.84
CA ASN A 119 6.19 -22.28 21.22
C ASN A 119 6.92 -22.85 22.45
N GLU A 120 7.21 -21.99 23.44
CA GLU A 120 7.77 -22.39 24.74
C GLU A 120 6.65 -22.54 25.78
N ASP A 121 6.83 -23.46 26.72
CA ASP A 121 5.95 -23.59 27.88
C ASP A 121 5.98 -22.32 28.73
N LEU A 122 4.80 -21.88 29.20
CA LEU A 122 4.71 -20.72 30.07
C LEU A 122 5.26 -21.07 31.46
N CYS A 123 6.18 -20.26 31.97
CA CYS A 123 6.58 -20.33 33.37
C CYS A 123 5.45 -19.87 34.31
N ASP A 124 5.49 -20.34 35.56
CA ASP A 124 4.46 -20.05 36.58
C ASP A 124 4.10 -18.56 36.72
N PRO A 125 5.06 -17.61 36.72
CA PRO A 125 4.73 -16.18 36.79
C PRO A 125 3.89 -15.71 35.59
N CYS A 126 4.19 -16.19 34.38
CA CYS A 126 3.45 -15.83 33.16
C CYS A 126 2.05 -16.45 33.14
N ILE A 127 1.89 -17.67 33.65
CA ILE A 127 0.57 -18.31 33.82
C ILE A 127 -0.31 -17.46 34.76
N GLN A 128 0.26 -17.03 35.88
CA GLN A 128 -0.47 -16.22 36.86
C GLN A 128 -0.87 -14.86 36.29
N ALA A 129 0.03 -14.18 35.57
CA ALA A 129 -0.25 -12.90 34.92
C ALA A 129 -1.42 -12.98 33.93
N GLU A 130 -1.53 -14.07 33.17
CA GLU A 130 -2.67 -14.27 32.26
C GLU A 130 -3.97 -14.54 33.00
N ARG A 131 -3.93 -15.32 34.08
CA ARG A 131 -5.12 -15.51 34.94
C ARG A 131 -5.59 -14.19 35.51
N ASP A 132 -4.67 -13.35 35.96
CA ASP A 132 -5.01 -12.04 36.52
C ASP A 132 -5.55 -11.07 35.47
N GLN A 133 -5.08 -11.14 34.22
CA GLN A 133 -5.64 -10.36 33.12
C GLN A 133 -7.00 -10.89 32.65
N ALA A 134 -7.19 -12.21 32.63
CA ALA A 134 -8.44 -12.87 32.23
C ALA A 134 -9.55 -12.71 33.27
N ARG A 135 -9.22 -12.35 34.51
CA ARG A 135 -10.22 -11.97 35.51
C ARG A 135 -10.92 -10.69 35.02
N PRO A 136 -12.22 -10.76 34.64
CA PRO A 136 -12.95 -9.56 34.29
C PRO A 136 -12.84 -8.58 35.44
N SER A 137 -12.43 -7.35 35.15
CA SER A 137 -12.39 -6.32 36.18
C SER A 137 -13.84 -5.95 36.50
N ASN A 138 -14.44 -6.64 37.46
CA ASN A 138 -15.73 -6.28 38.08
C ASN A 138 -15.72 -4.86 38.70
N ARG A 139 -14.61 -4.13 38.54
CA ARG A 139 -14.42 -2.72 38.85
C ARG A 139 -15.27 -1.79 37.97
N ALA A 140 -15.58 -2.19 36.73
CA ALA A 140 -16.50 -1.40 35.88
C ALA A 140 -17.94 -1.48 36.40
N GLU A 141 -18.38 -2.66 36.86
CA GLU A 141 -19.72 -2.85 37.42
C GLU A 141 -19.88 -2.23 38.83
N ARG A 142 -18.81 -2.20 39.64
CA ARG A 142 -18.83 -1.55 40.97
C ARG A 142 -18.84 -0.02 40.97
N ASN A 143 -18.50 0.65 39.86
CA ASN A 143 -18.52 2.11 39.77
C ASN A 143 -19.81 2.66 39.12
N ALA A 144 -20.74 1.78 38.74
CA ALA A 144 -22.01 2.13 38.11
C ALA A 144 -23.24 2.01 39.06
N ALA A 145 -23.01 1.71 40.33
CA ALA A 145 -24.00 1.63 41.40
C ALA A 145 -23.65 2.62 42.52
#